data_AF-A0A644SRJ7-F1
#
_entry.id   AF-A0A644SRJ7-F1
#
_cell.length_a   1.000
_cell.length_b   1.000
_cell.length_c   1.000
_cell.angle_alpha   90.00
_cell.angle_beta   90.00
_cell.angle_gamma   90.00
#
_symmetry.space_group_name_H-M   'P 1'
#
loop_
_entity.id
_entity.type
_entity.pdbx_description
1 polymer ?
#
loop_
_entity_poly.entity_id
_entity_poly.type
_entity_poly.pdbx_seq_one_letter_code
_entity_poly.pdbx_strand_id
1 'polypeptide(L)'
;MCKQIALAIRDEVLDLEKAGVRIIQIDEAALREGMPLTRAAAEDYLHWAVEAFRLATSGVADSTQIHTHMCYSEFNAILPWIAQMDADVISIESSRSGMELLEAFDRFNYANEVGPGVYDIHSPRVPSTEEIVELLRRALRHIPAEKLWVNPDCGLKTRQWDEAYPSLKNMVEAAKTVRAALA
;
A
#
# COMPACT_ATOMS: atom_id res chain seq x y z
N MET A 1 5.68 -6.90 -24.60
CA MET A 1 6.33 -7.53 -23.43
C MET A 1 5.51 -7.35 -22.16
N CYS A 2 5.35 -6.14 -21.59
CA CYS A 2 4.63 -5.98 -20.31
C CYS A 2 3.19 -6.54 -20.32
N LYS A 3 2.41 -6.34 -21.39
CA LYS A 3 1.08 -6.96 -21.53
C LYS A 3 1.09 -8.50 -21.51
N GLN A 4 2.14 -9.15 -22.00
CA GLN A 4 2.24 -10.61 -21.95
C GLN A 4 2.51 -11.09 -20.52
N ILE A 5 3.33 -10.35 -19.77
CA ILE A 5 3.55 -10.61 -18.34
C ILE A 5 2.24 -10.41 -17.58
N ALA A 6 1.53 -9.31 -17.82
CA ALA A 6 0.25 -9.03 -17.18
C ALA A 6 -0.79 -10.15 -17.42
N LEU A 7 -0.87 -10.70 -18.64
CA LEU A 7 -1.74 -11.85 -18.92
C LEU A 7 -1.32 -13.10 -18.15
N ALA A 8 -0.01 -13.38 -18.05
CA ALA A 8 0.47 -14.52 -17.27
C ALA A 8 0.18 -14.34 -15.76
N ILE A 9 0.32 -13.12 -15.23
CA ILE A 9 -0.04 -12.82 -13.83
C ILE A 9 -1.55 -12.90 -13.64
N ARG A 10 -2.36 -12.49 -14.61
CA ARG A 10 -3.82 -12.60 -14.56
C ARG A 10 -4.27 -14.05 -14.35
N ASP A 11 -3.64 -14.99 -15.06
CA ASP A 11 -3.96 -16.40 -14.91
C ASP A 11 -3.69 -16.87 -13.47
N GLU A 12 -2.56 -16.47 -12.87
CA GLU A 12 -2.23 -16.78 -11.47
C GLU A 12 -3.21 -16.13 -10.48
N VAL A 13 -3.57 -14.86 -10.69
CA VAL A 13 -4.56 -14.15 -9.86
C VAL A 13 -5.89 -14.91 -9.85
N LEU A 14 -6.35 -15.37 -11.02
CA LEU A 14 -7.58 -16.14 -11.15
C LEU A 14 -7.46 -17.53 -10.51
N ASP A 15 -6.30 -18.17 -10.58
CA ASP A 15 -6.08 -19.47 -9.96
C ASP A 15 -6.01 -19.37 -8.43
N LEU A 16 -5.42 -18.30 -7.88
CA LEU A 16 -5.48 -17.97 -6.45
C LEU A 16 -6.93 -17.76 -5.98
N GLU A 17 -7.71 -16.98 -6.72
CA GLU A 17 -9.12 -16.76 -6.41
C GLU A 17 -9.93 -18.08 -6.42
N LYS A 18 -9.75 -18.92 -7.45
CA LYS A 18 -10.38 -20.25 -7.54
C LYS A 18 -9.98 -21.16 -6.40
N ALA A 19 -8.73 -21.05 -5.92
CA ALA A 19 -8.24 -21.77 -4.74
C ALA A 19 -8.81 -21.25 -3.41
N GLY A 20 -9.63 -20.17 -3.45
CA GLY A 20 -10.31 -19.60 -2.30
C GLY A 20 -9.60 -18.41 -1.67
N VAL A 21 -8.54 -17.89 -2.28
CA VAL A 21 -7.87 -16.66 -1.81
C VAL A 21 -8.77 -15.46 -2.10
N ARG A 22 -9.04 -14.66 -1.07
CA ARG A 22 -9.98 -13.52 -1.13
C ARG A 22 -9.30 -12.16 -1.10
N ILE A 23 -8.01 -12.14 -0.79
CA ILE A 23 -7.17 -10.95 -0.78
C ILE A 23 -5.90 -11.31 -1.53
N ILE A 24 -5.64 -10.63 -2.64
CA ILE A 24 -4.48 -10.89 -3.50
C ILE A 24 -3.69 -9.59 -3.60
N GLN A 25 -2.42 -9.64 -3.23
CA GLN A 25 -1.53 -8.49 -3.29
C GLN A 25 -0.59 -8.62 -4.50
N ILE A 26 -0.52 -7.57 -5.31
CA ILE A 26 0.40 -7.44 -6.46
C ILE A 26 1.24 -6.20 -6.24
N ASP A 27 2.54 -6.37 -6.04
CA ASP A 27 3.44 -5.28 -5.68
C ASP A 27 4.10 -4.64 -6.91
N GLU A 28 4.02 -3.31 -7.02
CA GLU A 28 4.62 -2.52 -8.10
C GLU A 28 5.81 -1.69 -7.59
N ALA A 29 6.78 -2.39 -6.99
CA ALA A 29 7.97 -1.78 -6.38
C ALA A 29 8.91 -1.07 -7.38
N ALA A 30 8.71 -1.24 -8.69
CA ALA A 30 9.55 -0.68 -9.75
C ALA A 30 8.83 0.35 -10.65
N LEU A 31 7.57 0.71 -10.34
CA LEU A 31 6.79 1.66 -11.15
C LEU A 31 7.49 3.02 -11.30
N ARG A 32 8.26 3.46 -10.30
CA ARG A 32 9.02 4.71 -10.40
C ARG A 32 10.38 4.53 -11.07
N GLU A 33 11.02 3.38 -10.89
CA GLU A 33 12.38 3.13 -11.38
C GLU A 33 12.46 3.16 -12.91
N GLY A 34 11.42 2.67 -13.58
CA GLY A 34 11.33 2.67 -15.04
C GLY A 34 10.91 4.00 -15.65
N MET A 35 10.59 5.02 -14.84
CA MET A 35 9.95 6.24 -15.31
C MET A 35 10.95 7.13 -16.10
N PRO A 36 10.64 7.48 -17.36
CA PRO A 36 11.46 8.38 -18.16
C PRO A 36 11.63 9.78 -17.54
N LEU A 37 12.73 10.45 -17.90
CA LEU A 37 13.06 11.79 -17.37
C LEU A 37 12.18 12.91 -17.93
N THR A 38 11.65 12.75 -19.14
CA THR A 38 10.79 13.77 -19.76
C THR A 38 9.34 13.51 -19.41
N ARG A 39 8.58 14.58 -19.18
CA ARG A 39 7.17 14.47 -18.79
C ARG A 39 6.33 13.69 -19.81
N ALA A 40 6.48 13.99 -21.10
CA ALA A 40 5.72 13.31 -22.16
C ALA A 40 6.00 11.80 -22.17
N ALA A 41 7.27 11.39 -22.09
CA ALA A 41 7.61 9.98 -22.05
C ALA A 41 7.19 9.31 -20.73
N ALA A 42 7.17 10.05 -19.61
CA ALA A 42 6.64 9.56 -18.34
C ALA A 42 5.13 9.30 -18.40
N GLU A 43 4.37 10.17 -19.05
CA GLU A 43 2.91 9.97 -19.26
C GLU A 43 2.65 8.73 -20.13
N ASP A 44 3.37 8.57 -21.25
CA ASP A 44 3.29 7.37 -22.10
C ASP A 44 3.65 6.10 -21.32
N TYR A 45 4.69 6.17 -20.49
CA TYR A 45 5.13 5.08 -19.63
C TYR A 45 4.06 4.67 -18.62
N LEU A 46 3.51 5.63 -17.88
CA LEU A 46 2.51 5.38 -16.85
C LEU A 46 1.21 4.86 -17.45
N HIS A 47 0.84 5.29 -18.66
CA HIS A 47 -0.31 4.74 -19.39
C HIS A 47 -0.23 3.23 -19.56
N TRP A 48 0.84 2.71 -20.18
CA TRP A 48 0.92 1.27 -20.40
C TRP A 48 1.19 0.49 -19.12
N ALA A 49 1.90 1.08 -18.15
CA ALA A 49 2.19 0.42 -16.87
C ALA A 49 0.90 0.21 -16.06
N VAL A 50 0.07 1.24 -15.93
CA VAL A 50 -1.23 1.13 -15.27
C VAL A 50 -2.17 0.21 -16.05
N GLU A 51 -2.19 0.26 -17.39
CA GLU A 51 -2.98 -0.67 -18.20
C GLU A 51 -2.56 -2.13 -17.95
N ALA A 52 -1.27 -2.40 -17.83
CA ALA A 52 -0.75 -3.74 -17.54
C ALA A 52 -1.14 -4.22 -16.14
N PHE A 53 -1.05 -3.37 -15.11
CA PHE A 53 -1.51 -3.70 -13.77
C PHE A 53 -3.00 -4.08 -13.78
N ARG A 54 -3.85 -3.23 -14.38
CA ARG A 54 -5.30 -3.50 -14.51
C ARG A 54 -5.59 -4.76 -15.31
N LEU A 55 -4.81 -5.05 -16.35
CA LEU A 55 -4.98 -6.28 -17.12
C LEU A 55 -4.71 -7.52 -16.26
N ALA A 56 -3.72 -7.45 -15.37
CA ALA A 56 -3.38 -8.52 -14.43
C ALA A 56 -4.48 -8.72 -13.36
N THR A 57 -5.19 -7.66 -12.95
CA THR A 57 -6.10 -7.72 -11.78
C THR A 57 -7.59 -7.74 -12.12
N SER A 58 -8.01 -7.27 -13.30
CA SER A 58 -9.42 -7.12 -13.72
C SER A 58 -10.21 -8.42 -14.00
N GLY A 59 -9.73 -9.56 -13.51
CA GLY A 59 -10.40 -10.85 -13.68
C GLY A 59 -11.21 -11.33 -12.47
N VAL A 60 -10.93 -10.76 -11.29
CA VAL A 60 -11.49 -11.22 -10.01
C VAL A 60 -12.94 -10.77 -9.82
N ALA A 61 -13.66 -11.45 -8.95
CA ALA A 61 -14.98 -11.03 -8.51
C ALA A 61 -14.90 -9.79 -7.60
N ASP A 62 -15.97 -8.97 -7.57
CA ASP A 62 -16.09 -7.79 -6.70
C ASP A 62 -15.88 -8.07 -5.19
N SER A 63 -16.00 -9.34 -4.81
CA SER A 63 -15.84 -9.80 -3.42
C SER A 63 -14.41 -10.29 -3.08
N THR A 64 -13.48 -10.14 -4.03
CA THR A 64 -12.04 -10.42 -3.90
C THR A 64 -11.30 -9.11 -3.92
N GLN A 65 -10.49 -8.86 -2.89
CA GLN A 65 -9.80 -7.59 -2.70
C GLN A 65 -8.40 -7.62 -3.32
N ILE A 66 -8.09 -6.64 -4.16
CA ILE A 66 -6.78 -6.41 -4.75
C ILE A 66 -6.02 -5.39 -3.92
N HIS A 67 -4.87 -5.81 -3.42
CA HIS A 67 -3.92 -4.96 -2.72
C HIS A 67 -2.73 -4.64 -3.62
N THR A 68 -2.13 -3.46 -3.45
CA THR A 68 -0.82 -3.16 -4.04
C THR A 68 0.07 -2.47 -3.02
N HIS A 69 1.34 -2.88 -2.96
CA HIS A 69 2.36 -2.17 -2.21
C HIS A 69 3.26 -1.35 -3.14
N MET A 70 3.66 -0.16 -2.71
CA MET A 70 4.61 0.71 -3.42
C MET A 70 5.68 1.24 -2.45
N CYS A 71 6.94 0.91 -2.72
CA CYS A 71 8.11 1.26 -1.90
C CYS A 71 8.63 2.70 -2.12
N TYR A 72 7.73 3.69 -2.14
CA TYR A 72 8.10 5.09 -2.37
C TYR A 72 7.51 6.00 -1.30
N SER A 73 8.11 7.19 -1.16
CA SER A 73 7.68 8.22 -0.22
C SER A 73 7.36 9.55 -0.89
N GLU A 74 7.26 9.60 -2.22
CA GLU A 74 6.96 10.82 -2.99
C GLU A 74 5.92 10.54 -4.07
N PHE A 75 4.65 10.54 -3.66
CA PHE A 75 3.51 10.12 -4.49
C PHE A 75 2.81 11.28 -5.20
N ASN A 76 3.08 12.54 -4.83
CA ASN A 76 2.31 13.70 -5.28
C ASN A 76 2.19 13.80 -6.81
N ALA A 77 3.28 13.47 -7.53
CA ALA A 77 3.31 13.56 -8.99
C ALA A 77 2.61 12.38 -9.70
N ILE A 78 2.40 11.26 -9.01
CA ILE A 78 1.87 10.01 -9.61
C ILE A 78 0.54 9.56 -8.99
N LEU A 79 0.01 10.28 -8.00
CA LEU A 79 -1.23 9.94 -7.33
C LEU A 79 -2.44 9.75 -8.28
N PRO A 80 -2.62 10.56 -9.34
CA PRO A 80 -3.67 10.31 -10.34
C PRO A 80 -3.48 8.98 -11.10
N TRP A 81 -2.24 8.52 -11.26
CA TRP A 81 -1.95 7.23 -11.90
C TRP A 81 -2.17 6.06 -10.95
N ILE A 82 -1.82 6.23 -9.68
CA ILE A 82 -2.14 5.27 -8.61
C ILE A 82 -3.64 5.08 -8.49
N ALA A 83 -4.42 6.15 -8.53
CA ALA A 83 -5.88 6.06 -8.55
C ALA A 83 -6.39 5.29 -9.77
N GLN A 84 -5.76 5.46 -10.94
CA GLN A 84 -6.12 4.70 -12.14
C GLN A 84 -5.74 3.22 -12.08
N MET A 85 -4.84 2.79 -11.17
CA MET A 85 -4.55 1.37 -10.96
C MET A 85 -5.77 0.62 -10.42
N ASP A 86 -6.70 1.33 -9.77
CA ASP A 86 -7.97 0.78 -9.29
C ASP A 86 -7.80 -0.41 -8.33
N ALA A 87 -6.77 -0.33 -7.46
CA ALA A 87 -6.60 -1.27 -6.37
C ALA A 87 -7.51 -0.90 -5.20
N ASP A 88 -8.11 -1.90 -4.55
CA ASP A 88 -9.01 -1.70 -3.41
C ASP A 88 -8.27 -1.14 -2.20
N VAL A 89 -7.03 -1.61 -1.99
CA VAL A 89 -6.16 -1.18 -0.89
C VAL A 89 -4.76 -0.91 -1.42
N ILE A 90 -4.20 0.24 -1.04
CA ILE A 90 -2.80 0.54 -1.28
C ILE A 90 -2.04 0.59 0.05
N SER A 91 -0.84 0.01 0.10
CA SER A 91 0.09 0.17 1.22
C SER A 91 1.31 0.96 0.79
N ILE A 92 1.68 1.97 1.58
CA ILE A 92 2.74 2.91 1.24
C ILE A 92 3.71 3.10 2.41
N GLU A 93 4.98 3.35 2.09
CA GLU A 93 6.00 3.67 3.09
C GLU A 93 5.77 5.07 3.66
N SER A 94 5.62 5.19 4.99
CA SER A 94 5.30 6.48 5.62
C SER A 94 5.88 6.69 7.01
N SER A 95 6.38 5.64 7.68
CA SER A 95 6.76 5.76 9.09
C SER A 95 7.88 6.79 9.32
N ARG A 96 8.79 6.96 8.34
CA ARG A 96 9.93 7.89 8.40
C ARG A 96 9.60 9.31 7.94
N SER A 97 8.57 9.49 7.11
CA SER A 97 8.13 10.81 6.62
C SER A 97 7.10 11.49 7.54
N GLY A 98 6.78 10.90 8.69
CA GLY A 98 5.92 11.51 9.69
C GLY A 98 4.48 11.72 9.23
N MET A 99 4.02 10.96 8.23
CA MET A 99 2.69 11.03 7.60
C MET A 99 2.44 12.28 6.73
N GLU A 100 3.46 13.04 6.35
CA GLU A 100 3.31 14.24 5.49
C GLU A 100 2.66 13.93 4.12
N LEU A 101 2.87 12.71 3.61
CA LEU A 101 2.28 12.24 2.35
C LEU A 101 0.75 12.14 2.39
N LEU A 102 0.16 12.01 3.57
CA LEU A 102 -1.28 11.81 3.71
C LEU A 102 -2.09 13.06 3.37
N GLU A 103 -1.49 14.26 3.45
CA GLU A 103 -2.13 15.48 2.97
C GLU A 103 -2.48 15.41 1.48
N ALA A 104 -1.67 14.71 0.68
CA ALA A 104 -1.92 14.58 -0.74
C ALA A 104 -3.13 13.69 -1.03
N PHE A 105 -3.31 12.61 -0.27
CA PHE A 105 -4.46 11.73 -0.36
C PHE A 105 -5.77 12.44 0.00
N ASP A 106 -5.72 13.24 1.06
CA ASP A 106 -6.83 14.09 1.52
C ASP A 106 -7.21 15.12 0.44
N ARG A 107 -6.23 15.90 -0.05
CA ARG A 107 -6.45 16.91 -1.12
C ARG A 107 -6.94 16.31 -2.44
N PHE A 108 -6.47 15.11 -2.79
CA PHE A 108 -6.89 14.40 -3.99
C PHE A 108 -8.25 13.69 -3.81
N ASN A 109 -8.75 13.58 -2.58
CA ASN A 109 -9.95 12.83 -2.22
C ASN A 109 -9.89 11.39 -2.74
N TYR A 110 -8.81 10.68 -2.36
CA TYR A 110 -8.61 9.28 -2.76
C TYR A 110 -9.76 8.40 -2.26
N ALA A 111 -10.39 7.66 -3.18
CA ALA A 111 -11.63 6.95 -2.89
C ALA A 111 -11.40 5.62 -2.13
N ASN A 112 -10.29 4.94 -2.39
CA ASN A 112 -10.05 3.57 -1.93
C ASN A 112 -9.30 3.54 -0.58
N GLU A 113 -9.04 2.36 -0.06
CA GLU A 113 -8.44 2.16 1.26
C GLU A 113 -6.92 2.35 1.22
N VAL A 114 -6.33 2.84 2.32
CA VAL A 114 -4.92 3.21 2.38
C VAL A 114 -4.29 2.69 3.68
N GLY A 115 -3.13 2.07 3.56
CA GLY A 115 -2.31 1.56 4.64
C GLY A 115 -0.96 2.27 4.71
N PRO A 116 -0.87 3.44 5.37
CA PRO A 116 0.41 4.09 5.60
C PRO A 116 1.21 3.31 6.64
N GLY A 117 2.44 2.94 6.29
CA GLY A 117 3.29 2.16 7.18
C GLY A 117 3.54 2.85 8.52
N VAL A 118 3.36 2.11 9.62
CA VAL A 118 3.55 2.61 11.00
C VAL A 118 4.75 1.99 11.72
N TYR A 119 5.51 1.15 11.02
CA TYR A 119 6.69 0.47 11.54
C TYR A 119 7.81 0.50 10.49
N ASP A 120 8.90 1.21 10.82
CA ASP A 120 10.13 1.28 10.03
C ASP A 120 10.86 -0.07 10.05
N ILE A 121 10.63 -0.86 9.00
CA ILE A 121 11.25 -2.18 8.84
C ILE A 121 12.72 -2.10 8.42
N HIS A 122 13.31 -0.91 8.28
CA HIS A 122 14.75 -0.71 8.03
C HIS A 122 15.55 -0.45 9.31
N SER A 123 14.86 -0.30 10.44
CA SER A 123 15.45 -0.25 11.78
C SER A 123 15.29 -1.58 12.53
N PRO A 124 16.28 -2.01 13.33
CA PRO A 124 16.11 -3.13 14.27
C PRO A 124 15.35 -2.72 15.55
N ARG A 125 15.08 -1.42 15.73
CA ARG A 125 14.38 -0.89 16.90
C ARG A 125 12.92 -1.37 16.91
N VAL A 126 12.50 -1.93 18.04
CA VAL A 126 11.09 -2.22 18.31
C VAL A 126 10.36 -0.91 18.68
N PRO A 127 9.41 -0.41 17.86
CA PRO A 127 8.62 0.76 18.21
C PRO A 127 7.68 0.45 19.39
N SER A 128 7.44 1.43 20.26
CA SER A 128 6.48 1.29 21.35
C SER A 128 5.04 1.39 20.82
N THR A 129 4.09 0.86 21.59
CA THR A 129 2.65 0.97 21.27
C THR A 129 2.22 2.44 21.17
N GLU A 130 2.72 3.29 22.07
CA GLU A 130 2.41 4.72 22.12
C GLU A 130 2.89 5.46 20.86
N GLU A 131 4.10 5.12 20.37
CA GLU A 131 4.62 5.68 19.12
C GLU A 131 3.71 5.35 17.94
N ILE A 132 3.24 4.09 17.84
CA ILE A 132 2.34 3.65 16.77
C ILE A 132 0.97 4.31 16.92
N VAL A 133 0.43 4.44 18.13
CA VAL A 133 -0.85 5.13 18.39
C VAL A 133 -0.80 6.58 17.90
N GLU A 134 0.31 7.29 18.13
CA GLU A 134 0.49 8.65 17.64
C GLU A 134 0.48 8.69 16.10
N LEU A 135 1.20 7.79 15.44
CA LEU A 135 1.17 7.69 13.97
C LEU A 135 -0.23 7.41 13.42
N LEU A 136 -0.99 6.50 14.05
CA LEU A 136 -2.37 6.20 13.65
C LEU A 136 -3.31 7.39 13.84
N ARG A 137 -3.17 8.13 14.95
CA ARG A 137 -3.95 9.37 15.17
C ARG A 137 -3.62 10.44 14.13
N ARG A 138 -2.37 10.50 13.67
CA ARG A 138 -1.99 11.40 12.57
C ARG A 138 -2.64 10.98 11.26
N ALA A 139 -2.61 9.68 10.94
CA ALA A 139 -3.25 9.16 9.74
C ALA A 139 -4.77 9.42 9.71
N LEU A 140 -5.44 9.24 10.85
CA LEU A 140 -6.88 9.48 11.00
C LEU A 140 -7.33 10.94 10.81
N ARG A 141 -6.41 11.91 10.76
CA ARG A 141 -6.74 13.29 10.39
C ARG A 141 -6.96 13.48 8.89
N HIS A 142 -6.47 12.54 8.08
CA HIS A 142 -6.45 12.64 6.62
C HIS A 142 -7.20 11.48 5.94
N ILE A 143 -7.25 10.31 6.58
CA ILE A 143 -7.92 9.11 6.06
C ILE A 143 -9.07 8.75 7.01
N PRO A 144 -10.30 8.59 6.50
CA PRO A 144 -11.42 8.08 7.29
C PRO A 144 -11.10 6.73 7.94
N ALA A 145 -11.60 6.48 9.14
CA ALA A 145 -11.25 5.30 9.93
C ALA A 145 -11.60 3.98 9.21
N GLU A 146 -12.69 3.97 8.46
CA GLU A 146 -13.15 2.83 7.67
C GLU A 146 -12.27 2.52 6.46
N LYS A 147 -11.40 3.44 6.05
CA LYS A 147 -10.46 3.28 4.93
C LYS A 147 -9.01 3.07 5.36
N LEU A 148 -8.72 3.12 6.66
CA LEU A 148 -7.36 3.08 7.18
C LEU A 148 -6.93 1.65 7.53
N TRP A 149 -5.90 1.17 6.84
CA TRP A 149 -5.20 -0.08 7.20
C TRP A 149 -4.01 0.19 8.12
N VAL A 150 -3.65 -0.83 8.90
CA VAL A 150 -2.50 -0.78 9.82
C VAL A 150 -1.52 -1.88 9.43
N ASN A 151 -0.36 -1.46 8.89
CA ASN A 151 0.68 -2.34 8.38
C ASN A 151 2.08 -1.77 8.63
N PRO A 152 3.14 -2.58 8.52
CA PRO A 152 4.51 -2.08 8.46
C PRO A 152 4.78 -1.29 7.19
N ASP A 153 5.93 -0.62 7.12
CA ASP A 153 6.35 0.09 5.89
C ASP A 153 6.53 -0.86 4.70
N CYS A 154 7.08 -2.07 4.91
CA CYS A 154 7.34 -3.04 3.84
C CYS A 154 7.44 -4.46 4.42
N GLY A 155 7.92 -5.43 3.64
CA GLY A 155 8.14 -6.81 4.05
C GLY A 155 9.21 -6.96 5.13
N LEU A 156 9.05 -7.97 6.00
CA LEU A 156 9.90 -8.20 7.17
C LEU A 156 11.11 -9.12 6.92
N LYS A 157 11.44 -9.39 5.64
CA LYS A 157 12.48 -10.37 5.25
C LYS A 157 13.85 -10.08 5.87
N THR A 158 14.16 -8.81 6.14
CA THR A 158 15.44 -8.35 6.68
C THR A 158 15.45 -8.21 8.21
N ARG A 159 14.37 -8.56 8.91
CA ARG A 159 14.22 -8.51 10.37
C ARG A 159 14.42 -9.85 11.03
N GLN A 160 14.86 -9.81 12.28
CA GLN A 160 14.91 -10.98 13.15
C GLN A 160 13.59 -11.17 13.88
N TRP A 161 13.32 -12.40 14.35
CA TRP A 161 12.06 -12.72 15.02
C TRP A 161 11.86 -11.99 16.35
N ASP A 162 12.96 -11.76 17.08
CA ASP A 162 12.99 -11.01 18.34
C ASP A 162 12.80 -9.50 18.14
N GLU A 163 12.91 -9.00 16.91
CA GLU A 163 12.56 -7.62 16.50
C GLU A 163 11.12 -7.56 15.96
N ALA A 164 10.79 -8.44 15.00
CA ALA A 164 9.55 -8.40 14.25
C ALA A 164 8.32 -8.75 15.09
N TYR A 165 8.40 -9.82 15.89
CA TYR A 165 7.27 -10.28 16.69
C TYR A 165 6.78 -9.25 17.72
N PRO A 166 7.65 -8.65 18.57
CA PRO A 166 7.19 -7.61 19.49
C PRO A 166 6.73 -6.35 18.75
N SER A 167 7.34 -5.98 17.63
CA SER A 167 6.90 -4.82 16.83
C SER A 167 5.47 -5.01 16.31
N LEU A 168 5.17 -6.18 15.73
CA LEU A 168 3.83 -6.53 15.28
C LEU A 168 2.82 -6.62 16.43
N LYS A 169 3.23 -7.15 17.58
CA LYS A 169 2.39 -7.18 18.79
C LYS A 169 1.99 -5.77 19.22
N ASN A 170 2.96 -4.85 19.30
CA ASN A 170 2.70 -3.45 19.64
C ASN A 170 1.79 -2.77 18.61
N MET A 171 1.98 -3.08 17.31
CA MET A 171 1.12 -2.56 16.24
C MET A 171 -0.34 -3.01 16.38
N VAL A 172 -0.58 -4.28 16.73
CA VAL A 172 -1.92 -4.80 16.99
C VAL A 172 -2.55 -4.15 18.22
N GLU A 173 -1.80 -3.98 19.31
CA GLU A 173 -2.30 -3.31 20.52
C GLU A 173 -2.60 -1.82 20.29
N ALA A 174 -1.80 -1.13 19.47
CA ALA A 174 -2.05 0.24 19.06
C ALA A 174 -3.37 0.34 18.26
N ALA A 175 -3.58 -0.55 17.28
CA ALA A 175 -4.82 -0.60 16.51
C ALA A 175 -6.05 -0.84 17.41
N LYS A 176 -5.96 -1.76 18.38
CA LYS A 176 -7.03 -2.00 19.36
C LYS A 176 -7.33 -0.74 20.20
N THR A 177 -6.28 -0.07 20.68
CA THR A 177 -6.39 1.15 21.49
C THR A 177 -7.11 2.25 20.71
N VAL A 178 -6.74 2.46 19.45
CA VAL A 178 -7.36 3.47 18.58
C VAL A 178 -8.82 3.08 18.27
N ARG A 179 -9.10 1.82 17.94
CA ARG A 179 -10.48 1.34 17.71
C ARG A 179 -11.39 1.58 18.91
N ALA A 180 -10.92 1.32 20.13
CA ALA A 180 -11.69 1.57 21.35
C ALA A 180 -12.02 3.05 21.56
N ALA A 181 -11.21 3.97 21.04
CA ALA A 181 -11.44 5.41 21.13
C ALA A 181 -12.35 5.96 20.02
N LEU A 182 -12.62 5.17 18.97
CA LEU A 182 -13.53 5.52 17.87
C LEU A 182 -14.96 4.99 18.10
N ALA A 183 -15.15 4.12 19.09
CA ALA A 183 -16.41 3.46 19.44
C ALA A 183 -17.33 4.35 20.29
#